data_AF-A0A1G4W7R2-F1
#
_entry.id   AF-A0A1G4W7R2-F1
#
_cell.length_a   1.000
_cell.length_b   1.000
_cell.length_c   1.000
_cell.angle_alpha   90.00
_cell.angle_beta   90.00
_cell.angle_gamma   90.00
#
_symmetry.space_group_name_H-M   'P 1'
#
loop_
_entity.id
_entity.type
_entity.pdbx_description
1 polymer ?
#
loop_
_entity_poly.entity_id
_entity_poly.type
_entity_poly.pdbx_seq_one_letter_code
_entity_poly.pdbx_strand_id
1 'polypeptide(L)'
;MALILTASIFIACSRDAETVDNLQNNFTNSPISFTNRTVSAKELSEDITFIELVDEMDSFSKFIKQTIDDKSLSIATIQTQLDHLQNQNLTYEEQLSEINAIFTTSVSNKLELNMKGFSEKWGVLKVKYENLDESTLAEAFNQVLDKRDHSGVGSVGPCGWRYNVYLGASYAAAVLCHAGCDTTALGTTAGLGIPACFMACGTLQVYAAVQCYDSYC
;
A
#
# COMPACT_ATOMS: atom_id res chain seq x y z
N MET A 1 11.87 8.73 -3.98
CA MET A 1 10.38 8.61 -3.92
C MET A 1 9.89 8.16 -2.54
N ALA A 2 10.58 7.26 -1.82
CA ALA A 2 10.20 6.80 -0.47
C ALA A 2 10.05 7.90 0.62
N LEU A 3 10.84 8.97 0.54
CA LEU A 3 10.75 10.14 1.45
C LEU A 3 9.46 10.97 1.29
N ILE A 4 8.80 10.92 0.13
CA ILE A 4 7.55 11.66 -0.12
C ILE A 4 6.36 10.83 0.40
N LEU A 5 6.41 9.50 0.22
CA LEU A 5 5.42 8.56 0.73
C LEU A 5 5.37 8.53 2.26
N THR A 6 6.53 8.53 2.93
CA THR A 6 6.60 8.62 4.39
C THR A 6 5.98 9.92 4.90
N ALA A 7 6.18 11.06 4.22
CA ALA A 7 5.57 12.34 4.62
C ALA A 7 4.04 12.35 4.47
N SER A 8 3.48 11.89 3.34
CA SER A 8 2.02 11.85 3.15
C SER A 8 1.32 10.91 4.12
N ILE A 9 1.93 9.75 4.40
CA ILE A 9 1.44 8.76 5.35
C ILE A 9 1.55 9.25 6.81
N PHE A 10 2.67 9.88 7.19
CA PHE A 10 2.81 10.49 8.52
C PHE A 10 1.85 11.67 8.70
N ILE A 11 1.70 12.53 7.68
CA ILE A 11 0.79 13.69 7.74
C ILE A 11 -0.65 13.23 7.88
N ALA A 12 -1.03 12.12 7.26
CA ALA A 12 -2.33 11.50 7.47
C ALA A 12 -2.48 11.05 8.95
N CYS A 13 -1.67 10.12 9.46
CA CYS A 13 -1.89 9.58 10.81
C CYS A 13 -1.58 10.58 11.97
N SER A 14 -0.85 11.68 11.76
CA SER A 14 -0.33 12.55 12.85
C SER A 14 -0.99 13.92 13.06
N ARG A 15 -2.05 14.29 12.31
CA ARG A 15 -2.64 15.65 12.40
C ARG A 15 -4.13 15.65 12.75
N ASP A 16 -4.49 16.62 13.59
CA ASP A 16 -5.84 16.92 14.06
C ASP A 16 -6.85 17.02 12.90
N ALA A 17 -8.09 16.61 13.19
CA ALA A 17 -9.23 16.50 12.28
C ALA A 17 -9.54 17.75 11.43
N GLU A 18 -9.01 18.91 11.79
CA GLU A 18 -9.15 20.19 11.09
C GLU A 18 -8.35 20.27 9.76
N THR A 19 -7.38 19.37 9.54
CA THR A 19 -6.61 19.33 8.29
C THR A 19 -7.26 18.47 7.21
N VAL A 20 -8.15 17.54 7.58
CA VAL A 20 -8.89 16.68 6.64
C VAL A 20 -9.86 17.51 5.79
N ASP A 21 -10.54 18.49 6.40
CA ASP A 21 -11.39 19.46 5.68
C ASP A 21 -10.59 20.38 4.73
N ASN A 22 -9.28 20.54 4.96
CA ASN A 22 -8.40 21.40 4.15
C ASN A 22 -7.70 20.66 3.00
N LEU A 23 -7.63 19.32 3.01
CA LEU A 23 -7.13 18.54 1.87
C LEU A 23 -8.13 18.52 0.70
N GLN A 24 -9.42 18.70 0.98
CA GLN A 24 -10.46 18.83 -0.06
C GLN A 24 -10.40 20.16 -0.83
N ASN A 25 -9.78 21.22 -0.29
CA ASN A 25 -10.01 22.60 -0.77
C ASN A 25 -8.84 23.29 -1.47
N ASN A 26 -7.64 22.70 -1.59
CA ASN A 26 -6.43 23.46 -2.01
C ASN A 26 -5.67 22.99 -3.26
N PHE A 27 -6.25 22.14 -4.13
CA PHE A 27 -5.58 21.73 -5.37
C PHE A 27 -6.42 21.98 -6.62
N THR A 28 -6.70 23.26 -6.91
CA THR A 28 -7.09 23.68 -8.26
C THR A 28 -6.11 24.74 -8.76
N ASN A 29 -5.35 24.41 -9.82
CA ASN A 29 -5.03 25.27 -10.96
C ASN A 29 -3.94 24.65 -11.86
N SER A 30 -4.33 23.99 -12.95
CA SER A 30 -3.84 24.31 -14.30
C SER A 30 -4.68 23.59 -15.36
N PRO A 31 -5.00 24.21 -16.52
CA PRO A 31 -6.02 23.72 -17.43
C PRO A 31 -5.41 22.97 -18.62
N ILE A 32 -5.71 21.68 -18.75
CA ILE A 32 -5.74 21.01 -20.06
C ILE A 32 -6.95 20.07 -20.06
N SER A 33 -7.97 20.46 -20.82
CA SER A 33 -9.17 19.65 -21.05
C SER A 33 -8.93 18.73 -22.25
N PHE A 34 -8.74 17.45 -21.96
CA PHE A 34 -9.25 16.36 -22.79
C PHE A 34 -10.31 15.67 -21.94
N THR A 35 -11.45 15.28 -22.54
CA THR A 35 -12.52 14.57 -21.82
C THR A 35 -12.07 13.15 -21.46
N ASN A 36 -11.16 13.04 -20.50
CA ASN A 36 -10.86 11.80 -19.79
C ASN A 36 -12.00 11.57 -18.82
N ARG A 37 -12.71 10.45 -18.97
CA ARG A 37 -13.69 10.00 -18.00
C ARG A 37 -12.94 9.67 -16.71
N THR A 38 -13.02 10.53 -15.71
CA THR A 38 -12.55 10.22 -14.36
C THR A 38 -13.46 9.14 -13.77
N VAL A 39 -12.89 7.99 -13.37
CA VAL A 39 -13.63 6.95 -12.67
C VAL A 39 -14.01 7.47 -11.29
N SER A 40 -15.24 7.21 -10.85
CA SER A 40 -15.64 7.56 -9.49
C SER A 40 -15.14 6.53 -8.48
N ALA A 41 -14.88 6.95 -7.24
CA ALA A 41 -14.52 6.03 -6.16
C ALA A 41 -15.57 4.93 -5.97
N LYS A 42 -16.85 5.25 -6.18
CA LYS A 42 -17.95 4.27 -6.14
C LYS A 42 -17.79 3.19 -7.20
N GLU A 43 -17.61 3.58 -8.46
CA GLU A 43 -17.41 2.65 -9.58
C GLU A 43 -16.20 1.74 -9.34
N LEU A 44 -15.11 2.30 -8.82
CA LEU A 44 -13.93 1.52 -8.47
C LEU A 44 -14.17 0.56 -7.29
N SER A 45 -14.87 1.00 -6.24
CA SER A 45 -15.18 0.18 -5.05
C SER A 45 -16.14 -0.99 -5.33
N GLU A 46 -16.84 -0.97 -6.46
CA GLU A 46 -17.75 -2.02 -6.92
C GLU A 46 -17.07 -2.95 -7.94
N ASP A 47 -15.86 -2.62 -8.39
CA ASP A 47 -15.06 -3.42 -9.31
C ASP A 47 -14.47 -4.63 -8.58
N ILE A 48 -14.79 -5.85 -9.06
CA ILE A 48 -14.32 -7.09 -8.44
C ILE A 48 -12.79 -7.19 -8.42
N THR A 49 -12.09 -6.70 -9.45
CA THR A 49 -10.63 -6.72 -9.50
C THR A 49 -10.03 -5.74 -8.49
N PHE A 50 -10.69 -4.61 -8.24
CA PHE A 50 -10.27 -3.68 -7.20
C PHE A 50 -10.51 -4.26 -5.80
N ILE A 51 -11.66 -4.90 -5.56
CA ILE A 51 -11.94 -5.58 -4.29
C ILE A 51 -10.90 -6.68 -4.02
N GLU A 52 -10.56 -7.49 -5.03
CA GLU A 52 -9.52 -8.51 -4.92
C GLU A 52 -8.12 -7.91 -4.70
N LEU A 53 -7.85 -6.71 -5.22
CA LEU A 53 -6.60 -5.99 -4.94
C LEU A 53 -6.57 -5.55 -3.47
N VAL A 54 -7.69 -5.07 -2.92
CA VAL A 54 -7.81 -4.74 -1.50
C VAL A 54 -7.54 -5.96 -0.63
N ASP A 55 -8.07 -7.13 -1.01
CA ASP A 55 -7.80 -8.41 -0.31
C ASP A 55 -6.33 -8.80 -0.35
N GLU A 56 -5.68 -8.67 -1.50
CA GLU A 56 -4.25 -8.94 -1.66
C GLU A 56 -3.43 -8.05 -0.72
N MET A 57 -3.70 -6.74 -0.72
CA MET A 57 -3.01 -5.76 0.11
C MET A 57 -3.23 -5.99 1.61
N ASP A 58 -4.46 -6.30 2.02
CA ASP A 58 -4.80 -6.59 3.43
C ASP A 58 -4.15 -7.90 3.91
N SER A 59 -4.24 -8.97 3.10
CA SER A 59 -3.63 -10.27 3.40
C SER A 59 -2.13 -10.15 3.60
N PHE A 60 -1.45 -9.43 2.72
CA PHE A 60 0.00 -9.23 2.80
C PHE A 60 0.41 -8.34 3.98
N SER A 61 -0.31 -7.24 4.21
CA SER A 61 -0.08 -6.39 5.38
C SER A 61 -0.20 -7.18 6.69
N LYS A 62 -1.26 -7.99 6.84
CA LYS A 62 -1.45 -8.86 8.01
C LYS A 62 -0.32 -9.87 8.18
N PHE A 63 0.13 -10.49 7.08
CA PHE A 63 1.27 -11.41 7.10
C PHE A 63 2.57 -10.73 7.56
N ILE A 64 2.88 -9.55 7.02
CA ILE A 64 4.08 -8.79 7.40
C ILE A 64 4.01 -8.34 8.85
N LYS A 65 2.86 -7.81 9.29
CA LYS A 65 2.64 -7.45 10.69
C LYS A 65 2.85 -8.63 11.63
N GLN A 66 2.20 -9.77 11.36
CA GLN A 66 2.34 -10.96 12.19
C GLN A 66 3.81 -11.41 12.26
N THR A 67 4.53 -11.37 11.13
CA THR A 67 5.95 -11.74 11.09
C THR A 67 6.80 -10.80 11.95
N ILE A 68 6.55 -9.48 11.87
CA ILE A 68 7.25 -8.49 12.68
C ILE A 68 7.01 -8.75 14.17
N ASP A 69 5.75 -8.99 14.55
CA ASP A 69 5.36 -9.25 15.94
C ASP A 69 5.99 -10.56 16.47
N ASP A 70 5.85 -11.67 15.72
CA ASP A 70 6.38 -12.99 16.08
C ASP A 70 7.90 -13.01 16.24
N LYS A 71 8.59 -12.20 15.45
CA LYS A 71 10.05 -12.08 15.47
C LYS A 71 10.54 -10.92 16.33
N SER A 72 9.62 -10.18 16.96
CA SER A 72 9.92 -9.01 17.78
C SER A 72 10.85 -8.01 17.07
N LEU A 73 10.59 -7.79 15.77
CA LEU A 73 11.41 -6.93 14.93
C LEU A 73 10.97 -5.47 15.05
N SER A 74 11.91 -4.55 14.87
CA SER A 74 11.60 -3.13 14.79
C SER A 74 11.32 -2.75 13.33
N ILE A 75 10.13 -2.19 13.08
CA ILE A 75 9.74 -1.65 11.76
C ILE A 75 10.78 -0.63 11.26
N ALA A 76 11.29 0.24 12.12
CA ALA A 76 12.28 1.25 11.74
C ALA A 76 13.60 0.61 11.28
N THR A 77 14.03 -0.46 11.95
CA THR A 77 15.22 -1.23 11.57
C THR A 77 15.01 -1.94 10.24
N ILE A 78 13.86 -2.62 10.07
CA ILE A 78 13.51 -3.28 8.82
C ILE A 78 13.52 -2.29 7.66
N GLN A 79 12.86 -1.13 7.81
CA GLN A 79 12.81 -0.11 6.77
C GLN A 79 14.21 0.36 6.37
N THR A 80 15.07 0.64 7.35
CA THR A 80 16.46 1.06 7.09
C THR A 80 17.24 -0.01 6.31
N GLN A 81 17.05 -1.29 6.65
CA GLN A 81 17.72 -2.40 5.98
C GLN A 81 17.19 -2.62 4.56
N LEU A 82 15.87 -2.50 4.34
CA LEU A 82 15.25 -2.60 3.02
C LEU A 82 15.65 -1.44 2.11
N ASP A 83 15.70 -0.21 2.63
CA ASP A 83 16.17 0.96 1.90
C ASP A 83 17.65 0.79 1.48
N HIS A 84 18.48 0.24 2.37
CA HIS A 84 19.87 -0.10 2.03
C HIS A 84 19.93 -1.19 0.95
N LEU A 85 19.18 -2.28 1.11
CA LEU A 85 19.11 -3.40 0.16
C LEU A 85 18.68 -2.97 -1.24
N GLN A 86 17.70 -2.07 -1.35
CA GLN A 86 17.21 -1.54 -2.62
C GLN A 86 18.32 -0.85 -3.44
N ASN A 87 19.32 -0.26 -2.77
CA ASN A 87 20.42 0.43 -3.41
C ASN A 87 21.62 -0.48 -3.74
N GLN A 88 21.53 -1.78 -3.42
CA GLN A 88 22.59 -2.74 -3.71
C GLN A 88 22.42 -3.35 -5.10
N ASN A 89 23.55 -3.61 -5.76
CA ASN A 89 23.59 -4.31 -7.04
C ASN A 89 23.56 -5.83 -6.82
N LEU A 90 22.41 -6.34 -6.36
CA LEU A 90 22.16 -7.76 -6.13
C LEU A 90 21.21 -8.32 -7.18
N THR A 91 21.34 -9.62 -7.44
CA THR A 91 20.35 -10.36 -8.24
C THR A 91 19.01 -10.42 -7.51
N TYR A 92 17.97 -10.82 -8.25
CA TYR A 92 16.63 -10.99 -7.68
C TYR A 92 16.63 -12.02 -6.54
N GLU A 93 17.29 -13.16 -6.74
CA GLU A 93 17.40 -14.24 -5.76
C GLU A 93 18.21 -13.82 -4.52
N GLU A 94 19.28 -13.06 -4.73
CA GLU A 94 20.08 -12.50 -3.63
C GLU A 94 19.25 -11.53 -2.80
N GLN A 95 18.45 -10.65 -3.42
CA GLN A 95 17.54 -9.77 -2.67
C GLN A 95 16.50 -10.55 -1.87
N LEU A 96 15.91 -11.61 -2.43
CA LEU A 96 14.97 -12.45 -1.68
C LEU A 96 15.65 -13.14 -0.48
N SER A 97 16.90 -13.56 -0.64
CA SER A 97 17.70 -14.12 0.46
C SER A 97 17.97 -13.08 1.56
N GLU A 98 18.38 -11.87 1.19
CA GLU A 98 18.60 -10.77 2.14
C GLU A 98 17.31 -10.35 2.84
N ILE A 99 16.18 -10.30 2.13
CA ILE A 99 14.87 -10.03 2.73
C ILE A 99 14.53 -11.11 3.77
N ASN A 100 14.77 -12.40 3.47
CA ASN A 100 14.56 -13.47 4.45
C ASN A 100 15.46 -13.30 5.68
N ALA A 101 16.69 -12.82 5.51
CA ALA A 101 17.59 -12.52 6.62
C ALA A 101 17.09 -11.35 7.48
N ILE A 102 16.64 -10.26 6.86
CA ILE A 102 16.04 -9.09 7.54
C ILE A 102 14.84 -9.51 8.41
N PHE A 103 13.96 -10.34 7.87
CA PHE A 103 12.77 -10.82 8.57
C PHE A 103 13.02 -12.04 9.46
N THR A 104 14.24 -12.57 9.49
CA THR A 104 14.62 -13.77 10.26
C THR A 104 13.73 -14.99 10.00
N THR A 105 13.13 -15.06 8.82
CA THR A 105 12.24 -16.15 8.37
C THR A 105 12.03 -16.11 6.86
N SER A 106 11.51 -17.20 6.30
CA SER A 106 11.19 -17.27 4.87
C SER A 106 9.91 -16.49 4.56
N VAL A 107 10.06 -15.21 4.23
CA VAL A 107 8.98 -14.32 3.77
C VAL A 107 8.92 -14.19 2.25
N SER A 108 10.02 -14.53 1.56
CA SER A 108 10.18 -14.39 0.11
C SER A 108 9.04 -15.06 -0.68
N ASN A 109 8.66 -16.28 -0.33
CA ASN A 109 7.60 -17.00 -1.06
C ASN A 109 6.26 -16.24 -1.04
N LYS A 110 5.89 -15.65 0.11
CA LYS A 110 4.65 -14.87 0.22
C LYS A 110 4.79 -13.50 -0.46
N LEU A 111 5.97 -12.89 -0.40
CA LEU A 111 6.28 -11.65 -1.13
C LEU A 111 6.13 -11.85 -2.65
N GLU A 112 6.70 -12.92 -3.21
CA GLU A 112 6.62 -13.21 -4.65
C GLU A 112 5.18 -13.47 -5.12
N LEU A 113 4.43 -14.26 -4.35
CA LEU A 113 3.01 -14.49 -4.61
C LEU A 113 2.23 -13.18 -4.62
N ASN A 114 2.49 -12.31 -3.64
CA ASN A 114 1.83 -11.01 -3.53
C ASN A 114 2.23 -10.07 -4.68
N MET A 115 3.50 -10.01 -5.06
CA MET A 115 3.99 -9.20 -6.18
C MET A 115 3.32 -9.61 -7.49
N LYS A 116 3.17 -10.92 -7.73
CA LYS A 116 2.45 -11.45 -8.88
C LYS A 116 0.97 -11.08 -8.83
N GLY A 117 0.29 -11.36 -7.72
CA GLY A 117 -1.14 -11.09 -7.53
C GLY A 117 -1.47 -9.61 -7.65
N PHE A 118 -0.61 -8.73 -7.11
CA PHE A 118 -0.68 -7.28 -7.29
C PHE A 118 -0.54 -6.90 -8.76
N SER A 119 0.52 -7.36 -9.44
CA SER A 119 0.81 -6.97 -10.82
C SER A 119 -0.31 -7.37 -11.79
N GLU A 120 -0.92 -8.55 -11.59
CA GLU A 120 -2.05 -9.03 -12.39
C GLU A 120 -3.28 -8.11 -12.24
N LYS A 121 -3.69 -7.83 -10.99
CA LYS A 121 -4.88 -7.02 -10.70
C LYS A 121 -4.68 -5.55 -11.06
N TRP A 122 -3.54 -4.98 -10.68
CA TRP A 122 -3.19 -3.60 -11.01
C TRP A 122 -3.05 -3.39 -12.52
N GLY A 123 -2.50 -4.36 -13.25
CA GLY A 123 -2.43 -4.33 -14.71
C GLY A 123 -3.81 -4.21 -15.37
N VAL A 124 -4.79 -5.00 -14.91
CA VAL A 124 -6.18 -4.94 -15.38
C VAL A 124 -6.81 -3.57 -15.05
N LEU A 125 -6.65 -3.10 -13.82
CA LEU A 125 -7.23 -1.83 -13.37
C LEU A 125 -6.66 -0.64 -14.14
N LYS A 126 -5.36 -0.59 -14.42
CA LYS A 126 -4.75 0.48 -15.23
C LYS A 126 -5.26 0.51 -16.67
N VAL A 127 -5.49 -0.65 -17.28
CA VAL A 127 -6.05 -0.73 -18.64
C VAL A 127 -7.49 -0.26 -18.64
N LYS A 128 -8.25 -0.60 -17.60
CA LYS A 128 -9.66 -0.23 -17.46
C LYS A 128 -9.86 1.25 -17.08
N TYR A 129 -8.96 1.78 -16.26
CA TYR A 129 -9.00 3.12 -15.69
C TYR A 129 -7.63 3.79 -15.91
N GLU A 130 -7.48 4.50 -17.03
CA GLU A 130 -6.21 5.11 -17.45
C GLU A 130 -5.62 6.10 -16.44
N ASN A 131 -6.43 6.65 -15.53
CA ASN A 131 -6.00 7.61 -14.50
C ASN A 131 -6.67 7.29 -13.16
N LEU A 132 -5.92 6.62 -12.28
CA LEU A 132 -6.28 6.40 -10.89
C LEU A 132 -5.42 7.31 -10.03
N ASP A 133 -5.98 8.44 -9.58
CA ASP A 133 -5.31 9.33 -8.64
C ASP A 133 -5.45 8.82 -7.19
N GLU A 134 -4.58 9.31 -6.31
CA GLU A 134 -4.53 8.91 -4.91
C GLU A 134 -5.84 9.14 -4.15
N SER A 135 -6.56 10.23 -4.45
CA SER A 135 -7.80 10.57 -3.76
C SER A 135 -8.95 9.62 -4.13
N THR A 136 -9.09 9.31 -5.43
CA THR A 136 -10.06 8.33 -5.93
C THR A 136 -9.76 6.94 -5.36
N LEU A 137 -8.47 6.55 -5.31
CA LEU A 137 -8.05 5.28 -4.71
C LEU A 137 -8.39 5.23 -3.21
N ALA A 138 -8.01 6.26 -2.45
CA ALA A 138 -8.24 6.30 -0.99
C ALA A 138 -9.73 6.21 -0.64
N GLU A 139 -10.58 6.94 -1.37
CA GLU A 139 -12.03 6.87 -1.17
C GLU A 139 -12.59 5.49 -1.54
N ALA A 140 -12.13 4.90 -2.66
CA ALA A 140 -12.56 3.56 -3.05
C ALA A 140 -12.13 2.48 -2.04
N PHE A 141 -10.89 2.56 -1.53
CA PHE A 141 -10.42 1.68 -0.46
C PHE A 141 -11.28 1.81 0.79
N ASN A 142 -11.55 3.03 1.24
CA ASN A 142 -12.41 3.27 2.39
C ASN A 142 -13.81 2.68 2.19
N GLN A 143 -14.42 2.83 1.01
CA GLN A 143 -15.72 2.22 0.71
C GLN A 143 -15.69 0.69 0.76
N VAL A 144 -14.60 0.05 0.31
CA VAL A 144 -14.46 -1.41 0.41
C VAL A 144 -14.28 -1.87 1.86
N LEU A 145 -13.42 -1.18 2.61
CA LEU A 145 -13.14 -1.50 4.02
C LEU A 145 -14.39 -1.29 4.90
N ASP A 146 -15.10 -0.18 4.71
CA ASP A 146 -16.33 0.13 5.44
C ASP A 146 -17.44 -0.90 5.18
N LYS A 147 -17.59 -1.37 3.93
CA LYS A 147 -18.53 -2.46 3.58
C LYS A 147 -18.18 -3.77 4.30
N ARG A 148 -16.90 -4.06 4.54
CA ARG A 148 -16.47 -5.27 5.27
C ARG A 148 -16.83 -5.21 6.74
N ASP A 149 -16.62 -4.06 7.38
CA ASP A 149 -17.00 -3.86 8.77
C ASP A 149 -18.50 -4.00 8.99
N HIS A 150 -19.30 -3.39 8.11
CA HIS A 150 -20.75 -3.47 8.20
C HIS A 150 -21.32 -4.87 7.87
N SER A 151 -20.59 -5.68 7.11
CA SER A 151 -21.01 -7.06 6.76
C SER A 151 -20.53 -8.11 7.76
N GLY A 152 -19.69 -7.74 8.75
CA GLY A 152 -19.14 -8.66 9.74
C GLY A 152 -18.14 -9.68 9.17
N VAL A 153 -17.77 -9.56 7.89
CA VAL A 153 -16.78 -10.41 7.22
C VAL A 153 -15.42 -9.77 7.36
N GLY A 154 -14.59 -10.32 8.25
CA GLY A 154 -13.21 -9.85 8.45
C GLY A 154 -13.10 -8.57 9.30
N SER A 155 -13.97 -8.42 10.31
CA SER A 155 -14.02 -7.32 11.29
C SER A 155 -12.69 -6.60 11.43
N VAL A 156 -12.67 -5.34 11.01
CA VAL A 156 -11.53 -4.43 11.13
C VAL A 156 -11.52 -3.88 12.57
N GLY A 157 -11.56 -4.78 13.56
CA GLY A 157 -11.48 -4.46 14.99
C GLY A 157 -12.64 -3.62 15.56
N PRO A 158 -12.55 -3.18 16.83
CA PRO A 158 -13.54 -2.30 17.48
C PRO A 158 -13.42 -0.83 17.05
N CYS A 159 -12.63 -0.53 16.03
CA CYS A 159 -12.23 0.83 15.66
C CYS A 159 -13.37 1.59 14.96
N GLY A 160 -13.41 2.91 15.14
CA GLY A 160 -14.42 3.77 14.50
C GLY A 160 -14.10 4.11 13.04
N TRP A 161 -15.05 4.77 12.35
CA TRP A 161 -14.94 5.17 10.93
C TRP A 161 -13.65 5.92 10.55
N ARG A 162 -13.04 6.65 11.50
CA ARG A 162 -11.77 7.37 11.26
C ARG A 162 -10.65 6.42 10.89
N TYR A 163 -10.57 5.28 11.58
CA TYR A 163 -9.57 4.26 11.30
C TYR A 163 -9.67 3.74 9.85
N ASN A 164 -10.88 3.51 9.34
CA ASN A 164 -11.09 3.05 7.96
C ASN A 164 -10.67 4.07 6.90
N VAL A 165 -10.96 5.35 7.13
CA VAL A 165 -10.51 6.44 6.25
C VAL A 165 -8.98 6.45 6.16
N TYR A 166 -8.32 6.33 7.29
CA TYR A 166 -6.86 6.31 7.37
C TYR A 166 -6.24 5.05 6.77
N LEU A 167 -6.83 3.89 7.03
CA LEU A 167 -6.39 2.63 6.46
C LEU A 167 -6.55 2.66 4.93
N GLY A 168 -7.64 3.24 4.43
CA GLY A 168 -7.85 3.44 3.00
C GLY A 168 -6.81 4.34 2.35
N ALA A 169 -6.45 5.45 3.00
CA ALA A 169 -5.36 6.32 2.53
C ALA A 169 -4.00 5.60 2.54
N SER A 170 -3.69 4.84 3.61
CA SER A 170 -2.48 4.02 3.68
C SER A 170 -2.40 3.01 2.53
N TYR A 171 -3.52 2.35 2.22
CA TYR A 171 -3.57 1.34 1.16
C TYR A 171 -3.46 1.97 -0.23
N ALA A 172 -4.09 3.13 -0.46
CA ALA A 172 -3.93 3.88 -1.70
C ALA A 172 -2.46 4.26 -1.93
N ALA A 173 -1.79 4.80 -0.90
CA ALA A 173 -0.38 5.14 -0.95
C ALA A 173 0.48 3.89 -1.21
N ALA A 174 0.19 2.77 -0.54
CA ALA A 174 0.90 1.50 -0.73
C ALA A 174 0.73 0.94 -2.15
N VAL A 175 -0.46 0.99 -2.73
CA VAL A 175 -0.71 0.58 -4.13
C VAL A 175 0.11 1.43 -5.10
N LEU A 176 0.12 2.76 -4.92
CA LEU A 176 0.92 3.64 -5.77
C LEU A 176 2.43 3.40 -5.59
N CYS A 177 2.87 3.10 -4.37
CA CYS A 177 4.25 2.70 -4.07
C CYS A 177 4.62 1.40 -4.79
N HIS A 178 3.80 0.35 -4.67
CA HIS A 178 3.98 -0.92 -5.37
C HIS A 178 3.97 -0.77 -6.88
N ALA A 179 3.05 0.05 -7.42
CA ALA A 179 2.99 0.38 -8.83
C ALA A 179 4.27 1.07 -9.35
N GLY A 180 4.91 1.86 -8.49
CA GLY A 180 6.20 2.51 -8.77
C GLY A 180 7.40 1.57 -8.72
N CYS A 181 7.29 0.39 -8.10
CA CYS A 181 8.39 -0.57 -7.97
C CYS A 181 8.69 -1.39 -9.25
N ASP A 182 8.36 -0.89 -10.44
CA ASP A 182 8.47 -1.56 -11.75
C ASP A 182 8.22 -3.09 -11.70
N THR A 183 7.03 -3.47 -11.25
CA THR A 183 6.62 -4.88 -11.20
C THR A 183 6.41 -5.50 -12.58
N THR A 184 6.66 -4.78 -13.68
CA THR A 184 6.52 -5.31 -15.05
C THR A 184 7.72 -6.15 -15.49
N ALA A 185 8.83 -6.09 -14.74
CA ALA A 185 10.08 -6.78 -15.06
C ALA A 185 10.43 -7.91 -14.07
N LEU A 186 9.41 -8.56 -13.47
CA LEU A 186 9.59 -9.71 -12.57
C LEU A 186 10.50 -10.77 -13.20
N GLY A 187 11.70 -10.95 -12.62
CA GLY A 187 12.65 -12.00 -12.98
C GLY A 187 13.50 -11.77 -14.24
N THR A 188 13.36 -10.66 -14.97
CA THR A 188 14.10 -10.42 -16.22
C THR A 188 15.10 -9.27 -16.16
N THR A 189 15.06 -8.45 -15.11
CA THR A 189 15.98 -7.33 -14.88
C THR A 189 16.75 -7.53 -13.59
N ALA A 190 17.92 -8.17 -13.68
CA ALA A 190 18.88 -8.14 -12.58
C ALA A 190 19.24 -6.67 -12.28
N GLY A 191 19.06 -6.23 -11.02
CA GLY A 191 19.54 -4.93 -10.53
C GLY A 191 18.52 -3.83 -10.25
N LEU A 192 17.20 -4.03 -10.39
CA LEU A 192 16.21 -2.95 -10.15
C LEU A 192 15.69 -2.83 -8.71
N GLY A 193 16.18 -3.65 -7.76
CA GLY A 193 15.73 -3.50 -6.36
C GLY A 193 14.26 -3.85 -6.13
N ILE A 194 13.60 -4.55 -7.07
CA ILE A 194 12.13 -4.73 -7.10
C ILE A 194 11.63 -5.43 -5.82
N PRO A 195 12.14 -6.61 -5.41
CA PRO A 195 11.74 -7.23 -4.15
C PRO A 195 11.90 -6.31 -2.94
N ALA A 196 13.04 -5.63 -2.83
CA ALA A 196 13.32 -4.73 -1.72
C ALA A 196 12.37 -3.52 -1.70
N CYS A 197 12.11 -2.91 -2.86
CA CYS A 197 11.15 -1.81 -3.04
C CYS A 197 9.74 -2.25 -2.62
N PHE A 198 9.28 -3.39 -3.13
CA PHE A 198 7.94 -3.88 -2.86
C PHE A 198 7.75 -4.21 -1.38
N MET A 199 8.75 -4.86 -0.76
CA MET A 199 8.76 -5.17 0.67
C MET A 199 8.83 -3.91 1.53
N ALA A 200 9.60 -2.89 1.12
CA ALA A 200 9.66 -1.59 1.78
C ALA A 200 8.28 -0.90 1.77
N CYS A 201 7.62 -0.84 0.62
CA CYS A 201 6.26 -0.30 0.51
C CYS A 201 5.25 -1.06 1.41
N GLY A 202 5.34 -2.40 1.46
CA GLY A 202 4.48 -3.21 2.33
C GLY A 202 4.76 -2.99 3.83
N THR A 203 6.02 -2.79 4.20
CA THR A 203 6.42 -2.47 5.57
C THR A 203 5.91 -1.09 5.98
N LEU A 204 5.97 -0.10 5.08
CA LEU A 204 5.39 1.23 5.30
C LEU A 204 3.86 1.19 5.45
N GLN A 205 3.17 0.36 4.66
CA GLN A 205 1.73 0.14 4.80
C GLN A 205 1.39 -0.40 6.20
N VAL A 206 2.14 -1.39 6.69
CA VAL A 206 1.98 -1.94 8.05
C VAL A 206 2.23 -0.88 9.11
N TYR A 207 3.32 -0.12 8.97
CA TYR A 207 3.64 0.97 9.89
C TYR A 207 2.48 1.97 10.01
N ALA A 208 1.97 2.42 8.86
CA ALA A 208 0.84 3.33 8.79
C ALA A 208 -0.42 2.76 9.46
N ALA A 209 -0.73 1.49 9.18
CA ALA A 209 -1.87 0.81 9.76
C ALA A 209 -1.77 0.73 11.30
N VAL A 210 -0.58 0.44 11.84
CA VAL A 210 -0.33 0.43 13.29
C VAL A 210 -0.49 1.81 13.90
N GLN A 211 0.12 2.84 13.32
CA GLN A 211 0.00 4.21 13.82
C GLN A 211 -1.44 4.71 13.84
N CYS A 212 -2.19 4.37 12.79
CA CYS A 212 -3.58 4.73 12.70
C CYS A 212 -4.47 3.88 13.63
N TYR A 213 -4.11 2.64 13.93
CA TYR A 213 -4.77 1.87 15.00
C TYR A 213 -4.56 2.54 16.37
N ASP A 214 -3.32 2.85 16.74
CA ASP A 214 -2.96 3.45 18.04
C ASP A 214 -3.61 4.82 18.26
N SER A 215 -3.91 5.54 17.18
CA SER A 215 -4.50 6.89 17.23
C SER A 215 -6.03 6.90 17.25
N TYR A 216 -6.70 5.87 16.72
CA TYR A 216 -8.13 5.92 16.38
C TYR A 216 -8.99 4.74 16.91
N CYS A 217 -8.47 3.88 17.79
CA CYS A 217 -9.17 2.67 18.27
C CYS A 217 -9.45 2.59 19.79
#